data_AF-A0A358XSC1-F1
#
_entry.id   AF-A0A358XSC1-F1
#
_cell.length_a   1.000
_cell.length_b   1.000
_cell.length_c   1.000
_cell.angle_alpha   90.00
_cell.angle_beta   90.00
_cell.angle_gamma   90.00
#
_symmetry.space_group_name_H-M   'P 1'
#
loop_
_entity.id
_entity.type
_entity.pdbx_description
1 polymer ?
#
loop_
_entity_poly.entity_id
_entity_poly.type
_entity_poly.pdbx_seq_one_letter_code
_entity_poly.pdbx_strand_id
1 'polypeptide(L)'
;MELNVYLVRGIWDDRVSEKTKVYIKTLDKIDEPRNIQVKIDKKKNTEQLTVKDKVDARYSYIWMNEEGNPIYEWDEFNGEYVRPTGVNNVLKMKLTTSSGKIYVQKIDKETTCKSEKRIVTF
;
A
#
# COMPACT_ATOMS: atom_id res chain seq x y z
N MET A 1 13.23 0.24 18.54
CA MET A 1 13.96 -0.28 17.36
C MET A 1 15.03 -1.26 17.85
N GLU A 2 14.96 -2.52 17.44
CA GLU A 2 15.80 -3.61 17.95
C GLU A 2 16.72 -4.11 16.83
N LEU A 3 18.00 -4.26 17.14
CA LEU A 3 19.00 -4.80 16.21
C LEU A 3 19.38 -6.19 16.71
N ASN A 4 19.01 -7.21 15.94
CA ASN A 4 19.32 -8.59 16.26
C ASN A 4 20.51 -9.06 15.44
N VAL A 5 21.44 -9.75 16.11
CA VAL A 5 22.66 -10.29 15.47
C VAL A 5 22.57 -11.80 15.49
N TYR A 6 22.60 -12.40 14.30
CA TYR A 6 22.59 -13.84 14.12
C TYR A 6 23.96 -14.31 13.62
N LEU A 7 24.39 -15.49 14.07
CA LEU A 7 25.52 -16.19 13.49
C LEU A 7 24.98 -17.26 12.56
N VAL A 8 25.19 -17.09 11.26
CA VAL A 8 24.77 -18.04 10.23
C VAL A 8 25.98 -18.80 9.70
N ARG A 9 25.76 -20.03 9.27
CA ARG A 9 26.71 -20.83 8.49
C ARG A 9 25.95 -21.54 7.39
N GLY A 10 26.52 -21.56 6.19
CA GLY A 10 26.06 -22.42 5.11
C GLY A 10 26.56 -23.85 5.30
N ILE A 11 25.69 -24.82 5.03
CA ILE A 11 26.00 -26.26 4.97
C ILE A 11 25.63 -26.73 3.57
N TRP A 12 26.56 -27.37 2.87
CA TRP A 12 26.32 -28.01 1.58
C TRP A 12 27.01 -29.36 1.56
N ASP A 13 26.22 -30.44 1.50
CA ASP A 13 26.71 -31.80 1.67
C ASP A 13 27.53 -31.92 2.98
N ASP A 14 28.74 -32.47 2.94
CA ASP A 14 29.64 -32.56 4.10
C ASP A 14 30.47 -31.28 4.37
N ARG A 15 30.27 -30.20 3.60
CA ARG A 15 31.05 -28.96 3.72
C ARG A 15 30.30 -27.92 4.56
N VAL A 16 31.00 -27.34 5.54
CA VAL A 16 30.47 -26.30 6.42
C VAL A 16 31.34 -25.06 6.30
N SER A 17 30.71 -23.92 6.03
CA SER A 17 31.38 -22.61 5.97
C SER A 17 31.66 -22.03 7.37
N GLU A 18 32.57 -21.06 7.44
CA GLU A 18 32.80 -20.28 8.65
C GLU A 18 31.54 -19.51 9.06
N LYS A 19 31.36 -19.32 10.38
CA LYS A 19 30.24 -18.55 10.91
C LYS A 19 30.38 -17.09 10.54
N THR A 20 29.34 -16.52 9.95
CA THR A 20 29.28 -15.10 9.61
C THR A 20 28.19 -14.40 10.42
N LYS A 21 28.47 -13.17 10.85
CA LYS A 21 27.48 -12.31 11.53
C LYS A 21 26.53 -11.70 10.51
N VAL A 22 25.24 -11.85 10.74
CA VAL A 22 24.18 -11.17 10.00
C VAL A 22 23.45 -10.25 10.96
N TYR A 23 23.31 -8.99 10.57
CA TYR A 23 22.61 -7.97 11.32
C TYR A 23 21.22 -7.79 10.73
N ILE A 24 20.20 -8.07 11.52
CA ILE A 24 18.79 -7.88 11.13
C ILE A 24 18.26 -6.69 11.89
N LYS A 25 17.82 -5.68 11.13
CA LYS A 25 17.16 -4.50 11.66
C LYS A 25 15.68 -4.56 11.34
N THR A 26 14.85 -4.60 12.37
CA THR A 26 13.39 -4.51 12.22
C THR A 26 12.99 -3.04 12.17
N LEU A 27 12.32 -2.64 11.09
CA LEU A 27 11.77 -1.30 10.93
C LEU A 27 10.47 -1.15 11.72
N ASP A 28 10.17 0.08 12.12
CA ASP A 28 8.94 0.36 12.87
C ASP A 28 7.71 0.07 12.01
N LYS A 29 6.65 -0.41 12.67
CA LYS A 29 5.37 -0.70 12.00
C LYS A 29 4.77 0.60 11.46
N ILE A 30 4.25 0.54 10.23
CA ILE A 30 3.48 1.62 9.64
C ILE A 30 2.01 1.48 10.07
N ASP A 31 1.46 2.53 10.67
CA ASP A 31 0.04 2.58 11.01
C ASP A 31 -0.85 2.48 9.76
N GLU A 32 -1.97 1.76 9.90
CA GLU A 32 -2.99 1.69 8.84
C GLU A 32 -3.63 3.07 8.58
N PRO A 33 -4.09 3.33 7.34
CA PRO A 33 -4.88 4.53 7.04
C PRO A 33 -6.19 4.52 7.84
N ARG A 34 -6.54 5.64 8.49
CA ARG A 34 -7.74 5.70 9.36
C ARG A 34 -8.81 6.65 8.85
N ASN A 35 -8.45 7.86 8.44
CA ASN A 35 -9.41 8.90 8.13
C ASN A 35 -9.80 8.89 6.65
N ILE A 36 -10.69 7.98 6.26
CA ILE A 36 -11.08 7.80 4.85
C ILE A 36 -12.45 8.44 4.61
N GLN A 37 -12.49 9.43 3.73
CA GLN A 37 -13.72 10.10 3.32
C GLN A 37 -14.21 9.55 1.99
N VAL A 38 -15.51 9.24 1.93
CA VAL A 38 -16.23 8.87 0.71
C VAL A 38 -17.05 10.07 0.24
N LYS A 39 -17.00 10.38 -1.05
CA LYS A 39 -17.88 11.36 -1.71
C LYS A 39 -18.47 10.76 -2.97
N ILE A 40 -19.79 10.83 -3.10
CA ILE A 40 -20.51 10.33 -4.27
C ILE A 40 -21.05 11.51 -5.08
N ASP A 41 -20.66 11.61 -6.35
CA ASP A 41 -21.23 12.53 -7.33
C ASP A 41 -22.19 11.76 -8.25
N LYS A 42 -23.48 11.83 -7.92
CA LYS A 42 -24.54 11.18 -8.70
C LYS A 42 -24.70 11.76 -10.10
N LYS A 43 -24.33 13.03 -10.34
CA LYS A 43 -24.48 13.66 -11.66
C LYS A 43 -23.43 13.14 -12.63
N LYS A 44 -22.21 12.92 -12.14
CA LYS A 44 -21.09 12.39 -12.92
C LYS A 44 -21.01 10.86 -12.90
N ASN A 45 -21.87 10.21 -12.13
CA ASN A 45 -21.84 8.77 -11.90
C ASN A 45 -20.50 8.28 -11.30
N THR A 46 -19.88 9.10 -10.45
CA THR A 46 -18.55 8.85 -9.88
C THR A 46 -18.55 8.83 -8.36
N GLU A 47 -17.68 8.02 -7.80
CA GLU A 47 -17.31 7.94 -6.39
C GLU A 47 -15.85 8.39 -6.23
N GLN A 48 -15.58 9.09 -5.14
CA GLN A 48 -14.24 9.48 -4.73
C GLN A 48 -13.97 9.08 -3.28
N LEU A 49 -12.94 8.26 -3.08
CA LEU A 49 -12.37 7.92 -1.78
C LEU A 49 -11.16 8.81 -1.52
N THR A 50 -10.97 9.27 -0.28
CA THR A 50 -9.84 10.14 0.06
C THR A 50 -9.33 9.85 1.46
N VAL A 51 -8.07 9.45 1.58
CA VAL A 51 -7.35 9.38 2.85
C VAL A 51 -6.97 10.81 3.27
N LYS A 52 -7.54 11.25 4.40
CA LYS A 52 -7.34 12.56 5.03
C LYS A 52 -6.37 12.53 6.21
N ASP A 53 -5.45 11.58 6.21
CA ASP A 53 -4.34 11.61 7.14
C ASP A 53 -3.42 12.81 6.82
N LYS A 54 -2.61 13.23 7.79
CA LYS A 54 -1.63 14.31 7.58
C LYS A 54 -0.78 13.98 6.35
N VAL A 55 -0.75 14.91 5.40
CA VAL A 55 0.05 14.74 4.17
C VAL A 55 1.51 14.62 4.57
N ASP A 56 2.11 13.50 4.19
CA ASP A 56 3.50 13.18 4.43
C ASP A 56 4.09 12.65 3.12
N ALA A 57 5.06 13.39 2.59
CA ALA A 57 5.71 13.10 1.33
C ALA A 57 6.54 11.82 1.36
N ARG A 58 6.82 11.23 2.52
CA ARG A 58 7.48 9.92 2.63
C ARG A 58 6.56 8.77 2.23
N TYR A 59 5.26 8.95 2.44
CA TYR A 59 4.29 7.87 2.24
C TYR A 59 3.52 8.01 0.91
N SER A 60 3.06 6.88 0.42
CA SER A 60 2.10 6.76 -0.67
C SER A 60 1.00 5.78 -0.27
N TYR A 61 -0.10 5.74 -1.03
CA TYR A 61 -1.18 4.79 -0.79
C TYR A 61 -1.41 3.88 -2.00
N ILE A 62 -1.72 2.61 -1.74
CA ILE A 62 -2.17 1.67 -2.76
C ILE A 62 -3.62 1.31 -2.45
N TRP A 63 -4.49 1.58 -3.42
CA TRP A 63 -5.87 1.14 -3.45
C TRP A 63 -5.96 -0.21 -4.14
N MET A 64 -6.77 -1.13 -3.62
CA MET A 64 -6.91 -2.49 -4.15
C MET A 64 -8.37 -2.93 -4.16
N ASN A 65 -8.69 -3.83 -5.09
CA ASN A 65 -9.96 -4.55 -5.11
C ASN A 65 -9.94 -5.72 -4.12
N GLU A 66 -11.03 -6.49 -4.08
CA GLU A 66 -11.17 -7.65 -3.19
C GLU A 66 -10.15 -8.78 -3.44
N GLU A 67 -9.72 -8.93 -4.69
CA GLU A 67 -8.70 -9.91 -5.08
C GLU A 67 -7.28 -9.47 -4.66
N GLY A 68 -7.13 -8.24 -4.14
CA GLY A 68 -5.84 -7.65 -3.79
C GLY A 68 -5.10 -7.03 -4.98
N ASN A 69 -5.74 -6.93 -6.15
CA ASN A 69 -5.18 -6.28 -7.32
C ASN A 69 -5.25 -4.75 -7.16
N PRO A 70 -4.17 -4.00 -7.46
CA PRO A 70 -4.19 -2.55 -7.39
C PRO A 70 -5.26 -1.94 -8.31
N ILE A 71 -5.98 -0.95 -7.80
CA ILE A 71 -6.91 -0.14 -8.56
C ILE A 71 -6.16 1.12 -8.98
N TYR A 72 -5.80 1.16 -10.24
CA TYR A 72 -5.16 2.32 -10.84
C TYR A 72 -6.21 3.40 -11.16
N GLU A 73 -5.79 4.66 -11.22
CA GLU A 73 -6.69 5.74 -11.61
C GLU A 73 -7.03 5.59 -13.10
N TRP A 74 -8.32 5.60 -13.43
CA TRP A 74 -8.75 5.69 -14.82
C TRP A 74 -8.55 7.12 -15.31
N ASP A 75 -7.62 7.31 -16.23
CA ASP A 75 -7.42 8.57 -16.95
C ASP A 75 -8.42 8.64 -18.10
N GLU A 76 -9.46 9.46 -17.93
CA GLU A 76 -10.48 9.67 -18.95
C GLU A 76 -9.96 10.38 -20.20
N PHE A 77 -8.84 11.12 -20.10
CA PHE A 77 -8.25 11.84 -21.23
C PHE A 77 -7.49 10.88 -22.15
N ASN A 78 -6.74 9.94 -21.57
CA ASN A 78 -5.95 8.96 -22.31
C ASN A 78 -6.66 7.60 -22.49
N GLY A 79 -7.77 7.35 -21.78
CA GLY A 79 -8.52 6.09 -21.83
C GLY A 79 -7.77 4.91 -21.23
N GLU A 80 -6.88 5.16 -20.27
CA GLU A 80 -6.01 4.15 -19.68
C GLU A 80 -5.94 4.23 -18.15
N TYR A 81 -5.51 3.14 -17.53
CA TYR A 81 -5.26 3.08 -16.10
C TYR A 81 -3.85 3.60 -15.79
N VAL A 82 -3.74 4.78 -15.18
CA VAL A 82 -2.46 5.44 -14.91
C VAL A 82 -1.84 4.89 -13.63
N ARG A 83 -0.55 4.53 -13.73
CA ARG A 83 0.24 4.08 -12.57
C ARG A 83 0.33 5.19 -11.53
N PRO A 84 0.35 4.84 -10.23
CA PRO A 84 0.25 5.84 -9.17
C PRO A 84 1.52 6.70 -9.13
N THR A 85 1.43 8.00 -9.43
CA THR A 85 2.54 8.95 -9.25
C THR A 85 2.21 9.90 -8.09
N GLY A 86 3.14 10.05 -7.13
CA GLY A 86 2.96 10.92 -5.98
C GLY A 86 2.36 10.24 -4.73
N VAL A 87 1.44 10.93 -4.05
CA VAL A 87 0.91 10.51 -2.73
C VAL A 87 -0.22 9.48 -2.86
N ASN A 88 -1.01 9.53 -3.94
CA ASN A 88 -2.10 8.57 -4.24
C ASN A 88 -3.15 8.42 -3.12
N ASN A 89 -3.35 9.45 -2.29
CA ASN A 89 -4.32 9.42 -1.20
C ASN A 89 -5.77 9.57 -1.67
N VAL A 90 -6.02 9.70 -2.97
CA VAL A 90 -7.35 9.80 -3.57
C VAL A 90 -7.54 8.64 -4.53
N LEU A 91 -8.74 8.06 -4.53
CA LEU A 91 -9.20 7.13 -5.56
C LEU A 91 -10.49 7.68 -6.15
N LYS A 92 -10.60 7.70 -7.48
CA LYS A 92 -11.84 8.05 -8.19
C LYS A 92 -12.26 6.89 -9.08
N MET A 93 -13.54 6.54 -9.05
CA MET A 93 -14.10 5.44 -9.84
C MET A 93 -15.56 5.69 -10.23
N LYS A 94 -16.07 4.93 -11.20
CA LYS A 94 -17.48 4.97 -11.59
C LYS A 94 -18.32 4.16 -10.61
N LEU A 95 -19.53 4.62 -10.32
CA LEU A 95 -20.47 3.94 -9.41
C LEU A 95 -20.87 2.53 -9.86
N THR A 96 -20.70 2.20 -11.15
CA THR A 96 -20.99 0.88 -11.71
C THR A 96 -19.97 -0.20 -11.36
N THR A 97 -18.88 0.15 -10.68
CA THR A 97 -17.93 -0.82 -10.11
C THR A 97 -18.60 -1.50 -8.91
N SER A 98 -19.49 -2.43 -9.23
CA SER A 98 -20.20 -3.38 -8.37
C SER A 98 -19.61 -3.52 -6.96
N SER A 99 -20.28 -2.90 -5.97
CA SER A 99 -20.39 -3.26 -4.53
C SER A 99 -19.21 -4.02 -3.88
N GLY A 100 -17.99 -3.72 -4.28
CA GLY A 100 -16.80 -4.45 -3.86
C GLY A 100 -16.13 -3.69 -2.73
N LYS A 101 -15.70 -4.41 -1.69
CA LYS A 101 -14.83 -3.84 -0.66
C LYS A 101 -13.58 -3.31 -1.35
N ILE A 102 -13.29 -2.04 -1.09
CA ILE A 102 -12.04 -1.42 -1.51
C ILE A 102 -11.09 -1.48 -0.34
N TYR A 103 -9.83 -1.77 -0.60
CA TYR A 103 -8.79 -1.82 0.41
C TYR A 103 -7.77 -0.72 0.14
N VAL A 104 -7.23 -0.14 1.21
CA VAL A 104 -6.14 0.82 1.11
C VAL A 104 -5.00 0.44 2.05
N GLN A 105 -3.76 0.58 1.57
CA GLN A 105 -2.55 0.42 2.36
C GLN A 105 -1.68 1.66 2.25
N LYS A 106 -1.02 2.00 3.36
CA LYS A 106 0.03 3.03 3.41
C LYS A 106 1.37 2.38 3.15
N ILE A 107 2.19 3.01 2.32
CA ILE A 107 3.51 2.50 1.91
C ILE A 107 4.56 3.57 2.15
N ASP A 108 5.63 3.19 2.81
CA ASP A 108 6.84 4.00 2.91
C ASP A 108 7.64 3.88 1.61
N LYS A 109 7.84 5.00 0.91
CA LYS A 109 8.54 5.01 -0.39
C LYS A 109 10.03 4.71 -0.29
N GLU A 110 10.64 4.91 0.88
CA GLU A 110 12.07 4.68 1.08
C GLU A 110 12.35 3.23 1.45
N THR A 111 11.50 2.64 2.29
CA THR A 111 11.73 1.29 2.85
C THR A 111 10.89 0.21 2.18
N THR A 112 9.88 0.59 1.38
CA THR A 112 8.88 -0.28 0.76
C THR A 112 8.00 -1.07 1.74
N CYS A 113 8.16 -0.85 3.05
CA CYS A 113 7.29 -1.40 4.08
C CYS A 113 5.84 -0.94 3.85
N LYS A 114 4.90 -1.82 4.18
CA LYS A 114 3.46 -1.60 3.99
C LYS A 114 2.75 -1.72 5.34
N SER A 115 1.72 -0.90 5.54
CA SER A 115 0.80 -1.09 6.65
C SER A 115 -0.09 -2.31 6.43
N GLU A 116 -0.85 -2.67 7.46
CA GLU A 116 -2.03 -3.53 7.30
C GLU A 116 -3.03 -2.91 6.30
N LYS A 117 -3.85 -3.77 5.69
CA LYS A 117 -4.92 -3.35 4.78
C LYS A 117 -6.08 -2.77 5.57
N ARG A 118 -6.50 -1.55 5.22
CA ARG A 118 -7.75 -0.96 5.72
C ARG A 118 -8.87 -1.23 4.73
N ILE A 119 -9.99 -1.77 5.20
CA ILE A 119 -11.21 -1.91 4.41
C ILE A 119 -11.94 -0.56 4.36
N VAL A 120 -12.37 -0.18 3.16
CA VAL A 120 -13.20 0.99 2.89
C VAL A 120 -14.57 0.51 2.44
N THR A 121 -15.58 0.85 3.23
CA THR A 121 -16.98 0.51 3.01
C THR A 121 -17.76 1.79 2.72
N PHE A 122 -18.61 1.78 1.70
CA PHE A 122 -19.41 2.92 1.23
C PHE A 122 -20.83 2.49 0.89
#